data_AF-A0A496LES2-F1
#
_entry.id   AF-A0A496LES2-F1
#
_cell.length_a   1.000
_cell.length_b   1.000
_cell.length_c   1.000
_cell.angle_alpha   90.00
_cell.angle_beta   90.00
_cell.angle_gamma   90.00
#
_symmetry.space_group_name_H-M   'P 1'
#
loop_
_entity.id
_entity.type
_entity.pdbx_description
1 polymer ?
#
loop_
_entity_poly.entity_id
_entity_poly.type
_entity_poly.pdbx_seq_one_letter_code
_entity_poly.pdbx_strand_id
1 'polypeptide(L)'
;MEFLTSLSESTQFFLQLIIVLGCLFYGAKKGGMALGILGGIGLVILVFGFRLEPGKPAVDVILTILAVVVASATLQATGGLDVMLQIAEKLLRKHPKMVCIIAPTVAWTLTILCGTGHTVYTLLPIIYDVAIKNGIRPERPMAASTISSQLAIIASPVSVAGVSMVAILLGQGVHIEGFSTYLDLLKLTIPSTFIGMLAIGTWSIFRGKDLDKDPEFQEKIKDPEQKKYIYGESTTLLGQKLPRIKWICMWIFLATIALVAVLGYEKSLRPAWTKNVPGKSVEIIVDKKTVKNITIKDGQVISMVDGGKVVSNVKESKAKDATKFNSVEIYDKDKKLTQSIVSQDGNVVITTGDKSESIANASIVVKDTMKKTTNLNMVLTIQIFMLLAASIMMIVSGIKAGNIAKNEIFHSGMIALVAIYGISWMAETMFTAHIEML
;
A
#
# COMPACT_ATOMS: atom_id res chain seq x y z
N MET A 1 15.36 35.71 -3.23
CA MET A 1 15.34 34.41 -2.52
C MET A 1 15.14 34.58 -1.03
N GLU A 2 15.75 35.56 -0.36
CA GLU A 2 15.47 35.85 1.06
C GLU A 2 14.02 36.25 1.36
N PHE A 3 13.34 36.88 0.41
CA PHE A 3 11.94 37.29 0.55
C PHE A 3 10.97 36.12 0.82
N LEU A 4 11.19 34.94 0.22
CA LEU A 4 10.30 33.79 0.41
C LEU A 4 10.49 33.13 1.77
N THR A 5 11.72 33.15 2.28
CA THR A 5 12.10 32.60 3.59
C THR A 5 11.86 33.57 4.75
N SER A 6 11.67 34.87 4.48
CA SER A 6 11.38 35.90 5.50
C SER A 6 9.89 36.04 5.83
N LEU A 7 9.02 35.32 5.14
CA LEU A 7 7.56 35.34 5.37
C LEU A 7 7.20 34.55 6.63
N SER A 8 6.06 34.86 7.24
CA SER A 8 5.55 34.06 8.36
C SER A 8 5.31 32.61 7.94
N GLU A 9 5.52 31.69 8.88
CA GLU A 9 5.46 30.25 8.64
C GLU A 9 4.12 29.81 8.00
N SER A 10 2.99 30.36 8.48
CA SER A 10 1.68 30.10 7.88
C SER A 10 1.57 30.61 6.43
N THR A 11 2.17 31.76 6.11
CA THR A 11 2.17 32.30 4.75
C THR A 11 3.01 31.43 3.81
N GLN A 12 4.15 30.94 4.29
CA GLN A 12 4.98 30.00 3.55
C GLN A 12 4.21 28.71 3.26
N PHE A 13 3.53 28.14 4.26
CA PHE A 13 2.68 26.96 4.08
C PHE A 13 1.62 27.15 2.98
N PHE A 14 0.84 28.24 3.04
CA PHE A 14 -0.20 28.50 2.03
C PHE A 14 0.38 28.71 0.63
N LEU A 15 1.50 29.43 0.49
CA LEU A 15 2.16 29.62 -0.80
C LEU A 15 2.67 28.30 -1.37
N GLN A 16 3.29 27.46 -0.54
CA GLN A 16 3.76 26.14 -0.93
C GLN A 16 2.59 25.22 -1.31
N LEU A 17 1.49 25.26 -0.56
CA LEU A 17 0.27 24.52 -0.88
C LEU A 17 -0.32 24.96 -2.22
N ILE A 18 -0.34 26.25 -2.52
CA ILE A 18 -0.79 26.78 -3.83
C ILE A 18 0.12 26.26 -4.94
N ILE A 19 1.44 26.20 -4.74
CA ILE A 19 2.39 25.66 -5.73
C ILE A 19 2.12 24.16 -5.96
N VAL A 20 1.98 23.38 -4.88
CA VAL A 20 1.67 21.95 -4.94
C VAL A 20 0.36 21.72 -5.68
N LEU A 21 -0.72 22.42 -5.29
CA LEU A 21 -2.03 22.32 -5.94
C LEU A 21 -1.97 22.80 -7.40
N GLY A 22 -1.24 23.87 -7.69
CA GLY A 22 -1.06 24.38 -9.05
C GLY A 22 -0.39 23.34 -9.97
N CYS A 23 0.66 22.69 -9.49
CA CYS A 23 1.33 21.59 -10.20
C CYS A 23 0.37 20.41 -10.41
N LEU A 24 -0.42 20.04 -9.39
CA LEU A 24 -1.40 18.96 -9.45
C LEU A 24 -2.54 19.25 -10.44
N PHE A 25 -3.19 20.42 -10.36
CA PHE A 25 -4.30 20.77 -11.24
C PHE A 25 -3.86 20.91 -12.70
N TYR A 26 -2.69 21.50 -12.93
CA TYR A 26 -2.13 21.62 -14.27
C TYR A 26 -1.73 20.25 -14.83
N GLY A 27 -1.08 19.41 -14.02
CA GLY A 27 -0.71 18.05 -14.40
C GLY A 27 -1.91 17.16 -14.70
N ALA A 28 -2.96 17.23 -13.89
CA ALA A 28 -4.14 16.37 -14.02
C ALA A 28 -4.83 16.57 -15.38
N LYS A 29 -4.85 17.81 -15.91
CA LYS A 29 -5.39 18.11 -17.24
C LYS A 29 -4.55 17.55 -18.39
N LYS A 30 -3.25 17.32 -18.16
CA LYS A 30 -2.28 16.81 -19.15
C LYS A 30 -1.99 15.31 -19.02
N GLY A 31 -2.66 14.63 -18.09
CA GLY A 31 -2.58 13.18 -17.89
C GLY A 31 -1.57 12.74 -16.82
N GLY A 32 -1.57 11.43 -16.53
CA GLY A 32 -0.80 10.84 -15.41
C GLY A 32 0.71 11.06 -15.49
N MET A 33 1.31 11.04 -16.69
CA MET A 33 2.75 11.21 -16.82
C MET A 33 3.18 12.66 -16.53
N ALA A 34 2.40 13.63 -16.99
CA ALA A 34 2.65 15.06 -16.73
C ALA A 34 2.60 15.38 -15.23
N LEU A 35 1.66 14.78 -14.50
CA LEU A 35 1.55 14.87 -13.04
C LEU A 35 2.87 14.53 -12.33
N GLY A 36 3.56 13.47 -12.76
CA GLY A 36 4.85 13.08 -12.19
C GLY A 36 5.99 14.04 -12.56
N ILE A 37 6.08 14.42 -13.84
CA ILE A 37 7.15 15.31 -14.34
C ILE A 37 7.08 16.69 -13.68
N LEU A 38 5.87 17.23 -13.49
CA LEU A 38 5.66 18.53 -12.84
C LEU A 38 6.04 18.53 -11.36
N GLY A 39 6.03 17.37 -10.70
CA GLY A 39 6.58 17.22 -9.35
C GLY A 39 8.04 17.67 -9.28
N GLY A 40 8.82 17.48 -10.35
CA GLY A 40 10.19 18.00 -10.44
C GLY A 40 10.28 19.53 -10.40
N ILE A 41 9.37 20.23 -11.08
CA ILE A 41 9.29 21.70 -11.04
C ILE A 41 8.94 22.16 -9.63
N GLY A 42 7.93 21.53 -9.02
CA GLY A 42 7.54 21.84 -7.65
C GLY A 42 8.67 21.62 -6.66
N LEU A 43 9.41 20.50 -6.76
CA LEU A 43 10.59 20.23 -5.95
C LEU A 43 11.68 21.27 -6.12
N VAL A 44 11.94 21.75 -7.35
CA VAL A 44 12.90 22.84 -7.57
C VAL A 44 12.48 24.10 -6.83
N ILE A 45 11.19 24.47 -6.91
CA ILE A 45 10.67 25.66 -6.23
C ILE A 45 10.71 25.50 -4.71
N LEU A 46 10.30 24.34 -4.18
CA LEU A 46 10.26 24.07 -2.73
C LEU A 46 11.68 23.99 -2.13
N VAL A 47 12.58 23.23 -2.73
CA VAL A 47 13.92 22.98 -2.18
C VAL A 47 14.87 24.15 -2.47
N PHE A 48 14.90 24.66 -3.71
CA PHE A 48 15.84 25.73 -4.06
C PHE A 48 15.26 27.12 -3.81
N GLY A 49 13.95 27.31 -3.96
CA GLY A 49 13.27 28.58 -3.72
C GLY A 49 12.96 28.83 -2.25
N PHE A 50 12.24 27.91 -1.60
CA PHE A 50 11.86 28.01 -0.18
C PHE A 50 12.89 27.42 0.80
N ARG A 51 13.98 26.82 0.30
CA ARG A 51 15.06 26.23 1.12
C ARG A 51 14.57 25.12 2.04
N LEU A 52 13.52 24.40 1.65
CA LEU A 52 13.05 23.24 2.40
C LEU A 52 14.03 22.07 2.26
N GLU A 53 14.22 21.33 3.34
CA GLU A 53 14.91 20.05 3.26
C GLU A 53 14.06 19.08 2.42
N PRO A 54 14.65 18.41 1.41
CA PRO A 54 13.91 17.49 0.56
C PRO A 54 13.39 16.32 1.39
N GLY A 55 12.09 16.05 1.25
CA GLY A 55 11.47 14.87 1.84
C GLY A 55 12.01 13.57 1.22
N LYS A 56 11.55 12.43 1.73
CA LYS A 56 11.95 11.12 1.20
C LYS A 56 10.94 10.65 0.15
N PRO A 57 11.37 10.28 -1.06
CA PRO A 57 10.46 9.68 -2.03
C PRO A 57 9.91 8.35 -1.49
N ALA A 58 8.67 8.01 -1.87
CA ALA A 58 7.99 6.79 -1.43
C ALA A 58 8.51 5.52 -2.16
N VAL A 59 9.82 5.24 -2.06
CA VAL A 59 10.51 4.17 -2.80
C VAL A 59 9.86 2.80 -2.57
N ASP A 60 9.52 2.48 -1.32
CA ASP A 60 8.86 1.21 -0.96
C ASP A 60 7.52 1.01 -1.70
N VAL A 61 6.74 2.09 -1.84
CA VAL A 61 5.46 2.11 -2.55
C VAL A 61 5.68 1.88 -4.04
N ILE A 62 6.64 2.60 -4.64
CA ILE A 62 6.99 2.53 -6.06
C ILE A 62 7.46 1.11 -6.42
N LEU A 63 8.35 0.51 -5.63
CA LEU A 63 8.83 -0.85 -5.87
C LEU A 63 7.71 -1.89 -5.75
N THR A 64 6.75 -1.68 -4.85
CA THR A 64 5.60 -2.57 -4.70
C THR A 64 4.65 -2.46 -5.88
N ILE A 65 4.35 -1.25 -6.35
CA ILE A 65 3.55 -1.04 -7.56
C ILE A 65 4.24 -1.68 -8.75
N LEU A 66 5.56 -1.54 -8.89
CA LEU A 66 6.32 -2.17 -9.97
C LEU A 66 6.18 -3.70 -9.95
N ALA A 67 6.33 -4.33 -8.78
CA ALA A 67 6.17 -5.78 -8.64
C ALA A 67 4.75 -6.26 -9.03
N VAL A 68 3.70 -5.55 -8.56
CA VAL A 68 2.30 -5.86 -8.91
C VAL A 68 2.04 -5.65 -10.40
N VAL A 69 2.51 -4.54 -10.98
CA VAL A 69 2.35 -4.24 -12.41
C VAL A 69 3.04 -5.29 -13.26
N VAL A 70 4.24 -5.73 -12.90
CA VAL A 70 4.94 -6.81 -13.62
C VAL A 70 4.16 -8.12 -13.54
N ALA A 71 3.61 -8.48 -12.38
CA ALA A 71 2.79 -9.67 -12.23
C ALA A 71 1.51 -9.62 -13.06
N SER A 72 0.77 -8.51 -13.02
CA SER A 72 -0.47 -8.30 -13.78
C SER A 72 -0.21 -8.19 -15.29
N ALA A 73 0.90 -7.56 -15.70
CA ALA A 73 1.35 -7.54 -17.09
C ALA A 73 1.75 -8.95 -17.56
N THR A 74 2.37 -9.76 -16.70
CA THR A 74 2.67 -11.15 -17.01
C THR A 74 1.38 -11.97 -17.18
N LEU A 75 0.38 -11.76 -16.31
CA LEU A 75 -0.93 -12.38 -16.44
C LEU A 75 -1.61 -12.02 -17.78
N GLN A 76 -1.51 -10.77 -18.22
CA GLN A 76 -2.03 -10.35 -19.52
C GLN A 76 -1.22 -10.96 -20.68
N ALA A 77 0.11 -10.94 -20.61
CA ALA A 77 0.98 -11.47 -21.66
C ALA A 77 0.84 -13.01 -21.84
N THR A 78 0.53 -13.74 -20.77
CA THR A 78 0.24 -15.18 -20.84
C THR A 78 -1.16 -15.50 -21.35
N GLY A 79 -2.05 -14.50 -21.48
CA GLY A 79 -3.47 -14.69 -21.76
C GLY A 79 -4.27 -15.24 -20.58
N GLY A 80 -3.69 -15.27 -19.36
CA GLY A 80 -4.44 -15.62 -18.16
C GLY A 80 -5.57 -14.63 -17.87
N LEU A 81 -5.38 -13.35 -18.21
CA LEU A 81 -6.45 -12.34 -18.13
C LEU A 81 -7.61 -12.66 -19.08
N ASP A 82 -7.35 -13.21 -20.27
CA ASP A 82 -8.40 -13.60 -21.24
C ASP A 82 -9.39 -14.60 -20.63
N VAL A 83 -8.91 -15.48 -19.73
CA VAL A 83 -9.76 -16.45 -19.03
C VAL A 83 -10.74 -15.71 -18.11
N MET A 84 -10.24 -14.72 -17.35
CA MET A 84 -11.08 -13.90 -16.47
C MET A 84 -12.08 -13.08 -17.29
N LEU A 85 -11.66 -12.55 -18.44
CA LEU A 85 -12.53 -11.83 -19.38
C LEU A 85 -13.59 -12.74 -20.01
N GLN A 86 -13.26 -13.99 -20.35
CA GLN A 86 -14.23 -14.97 -20.85
C GLN A 86 -15.30 -15.30 -19.80
N ILE A 87 -14.90 -15.45 -18.53
CA ILE A 87 -15.83 -15.67 -17.41
C ILE A 87 -16.72 -14.43 -17.21
N ALA A 88 -16.12 -13.24 -17.21
CA ALA A 88 -16.83 -11.97 -17.12
C ALA A 88 -17.85 -11.79 -18.25
N GLU A 89 -17.45 -12.05 -19.50
CA GLU A 89 -18.33 -11.97 -20.67
C GLU A 89 -19.50 -12.96 -20.56
N LYS A 90 -19.24 -14.20 -20.14
CA LYS A 90 -20.28 -15.20 -19.91
C LYS A 90 -21.29 -14.74 -18.85
N LEU A 91 -20.81 -14.12 -17.77
CA LEU A 91 -21.67 -13.61 -16.72
C LEU A 91 -22.53 -12.43 -17.20
N LEU A 92 -21.95 -11.49 -17.94
CA LEU A 92 -22.64 -10.33 -18.51
C LEU A 92 -23.71 -10.74 -19.52
N ARG A 93 -23.42 -11.73 -20.38
CA ARG A 93 -24.37 -12.24 -21.38
C ARG A 93 -25.49 -13.09 -20.76
N LYS A 94 -25.31 -13.65 -19.56
CA LYS A 94 -26.34 -14.48 -18.89
C LYS A 94 -27.53 -13.64 -18.41
N HIS A 95 -27.29 -12.41 -17.94
CA HIS A 95 -28.32 -11.52 -17.40
C HIS A 95 -28.21 -10.10 -17.99
N PRO A 96 -28.41 -9.94 -19.31
CA PRO A 96 -28.10 -8.69 -20.00
C PRO A 96 -28.98 -7.51 -19.58
N LYS A 97 -30.23 -7.75 -19.15
CA LYS A 97 -31.13 -6.71 -18.63
C LYS A 97 -30.59 -6.03 -17.35
N MET A 98 -29.70 -6.69 -16.62
CA MET A 98 -29.07 -6.17 -15.40
C MET A 98 -27.62 -5.72 -15.63
N VAL A 99 -27.22 -5.46 -16.88
CA VAL A 99 -25.82 -5.08 -17.22
C VAL A 99 -25.34 -3.85 -16.42
N CYS A 100 -26.22 -2.90 -16.09
CA CYS A 100 -25.88 -1.73 -15.27
C CYS A 100 -25.44 -2.05 -13.84
N ILE A 101 -25.76 -3.23 -13.31
CA ILE A 101 -25.33 -3.69 -11.98
C ILE A 101 -24.23 -4.75 -12.11
N ILE A 102 -24.38 -5.67 -13.07
CA ILE A 102 -23.44 -6.77 -13.26
C ILE A 102 -22.09 -6.27 -13.77
N ALA A 103 -22.06 -5.33 -14.73
CA ALA A 103 -20.80 -4.79 -15.26
C ALA A 103 -19.95 -4.10 -14.17
N PRO A 104 -20.52 -3.21 -13.33
CA PRO A 104 -19.79 -2.66 -12.19
C PRO A 104 -19.31 -3.71 -11.20
N THR A 105 -20.13 -4.73 -10.91
CA THR A 105 -19.75 -5.81 -9.99
C THR A 105 -18.57 -6.63 -10.53
N VAL A 106 -18.59 -6.94 -11.83
CA VAL A 106 -17.52 -7.66 -12.52
C VAL A 106 -16.25 -6.83 -12.54
N ALA A 107 -16.33 -5.54 -12.88
CA ALA A 107 -15.18 -4.63 -12.89
C ALA A 107 -14.57 -4.46 -11.48
N TRP A 108 -15.41 -4.30 -10.46
CA TRP A 108 -15.00 -4.23 -9.06
C TRP A 108 -14.28 -5.51 -8.62
N THR A 109 -14.87 -6.68 -8.92
CA THR A 109 -14.28 -7.98 -8.58
C THR A 109 -12.94 -8.18 -9.29
N LEU A 110 -12.89 -7.91 -10.60
CA LEU A 110 -11.65 -8.06 -11.37
C LEU A 110 -10.55 -7.15 -10.83
N THR A 111 -10.89 -5.95 -10.39
CA THR A 111 -9.91 -5.01 -9.83
C THR A 111 -9.41 -5.42 -8.46
N ILE A 112 -10.28 -5.95 -7.58
CA ILE A 112 -9.85 -6.50 -6.29
C ILE A 112 -8.82 -7.61 -6.50
N LEU A 113 -9.05 -8.47 -7.48
CA LEU A 113 -8.15 -9.56 -7.82
C LEU A 113 -6.86 -9.02 -8.46
N CYS A 114 -6.95 -8.22 -9.51
CA CYS A 114 -5.79 -7.76 -10.28
C CYS A 114 -4.97 -6.64 -9.60
N GLY A 115 -5.52 -6.00 -8.57
CA GLY A 115 -4.86 -4.90 -7.86
C GLY A 115 -4.72 -3.59 -8.66
N THR A 116 -5.35 -3.50 -9.84
CA THR A 116 -5.28 -2.31 -10.71
C THR A 116 -6.63 -2.03 -11.36
N GLY A 117 -7.07 -0.76 -11.32
CA GLY A 117 -8.32 -0.35 -11.94
C GLY A 117 -8.29 -0.28 -13.47
N HIS A 118 -7.11 -0.42 -14.09
CA HIS A 118 -6.95 -0.35 -15.54
C HIS A 118 -7.43 -1.62 -16.25
N THR A 119 -7.68 -2.71 -15.52
CA THR A 119 -8.29 -3.92 -16.10
C THR A 119 -9.68 -3.66 -16.66
N VAL A 120 -10.37 -2.60 -16.20
CA VAL A 120 -11.68 -2.22 -16.74
C VAL A 120 -11.63 -1.89 -18.23
N TYR A 121 -10.51 -1.37 -18.74
CA TYR A 121 -10.40 -1.02 -20.17
C TYR A 121 -10.54 -2.23 -21.08
N THR A 122 -10.07 -3.39 -20.63
CA THR A 122 -10.26 -4.66 -21.35
C THR A 122 -11.70 -5.19 -21.28
N LEU A 123 -12.47 -4.77 -20.27
CA LEU A 123 -13.90 -5.10 -20.13
C LEU A 123 -14.81 -4.12 -20.88
N LEU A 124 -14.39 -2.86 -21.07
CA LEU A 124 -15.23 -1.82 -21.68
C LEU A 124 -15.81 -2.21 -23.05
N PRO A 125 -15.06 -2.80 -23.99
CA PRO A 125 -15.62 -3.27 -25.26
C PRO A 125 -16.69 -4.36 -25.08
N ILE A 126 -16.48 -5.26 -24.12
CA ILE A 126 -17.43 -6.35 -23.80
C ILE A 126 -18.71 -5.77 -23.20
N ILE A 127 -18.58 -4.83 -22.26
CA ILE A 127 -19.71 -4.14 -21.63
C ILE A 127 -20.49 -3.36 -22.68
N TYR A 128 -19.80 -2.66 -23.58
CA TYR A 128 -20.41 -1.95 -24.69
C TYR A 128 -21.24 -2.90 -25.57
N ASP A 129 -20.65 -4.01 -26.01
CA ASP A 129 -21.32 -4.99 -26.88
C ASP A 129 -22.58 -5.57 -26.23
N VAL A 130 -22.48 -5.97 -24.96
CA VAL A 130 -23.61 -6.53 -24.21
C VAL A 130 -24.70 -5.47 -24.04
N ALA A 131 -24.34 -4.22 -23.73
CA ALA A 131 -25.32 -3.16 -23.51
C ALA A 131 -26.04 -2.79 -24.81
N ILE A 132 -25.30 -2.48 -25.88
CA ILE A 132 -25.88 -1.98 -27.14
C ILE A 132 -26.78 -3.02 -27.81
N LYS A 133 -26.39 -4.30 -27.80
CA LYS A 133 -27.19 -5.41 -28.37
C LYS A 133 -28.48 -5.69 -27.59
N ASN A 134 -28.58 -5.21 -26.36
CA ASN A 134 -29.78 -5.36 -25.53
C ASN A 134 -30.59 -4.05 -25.42
N GLY A 135 -30.30 -3.05 -26.27
CA GLY A 135 -31.00 -1.77 -26.26
C GLY A 135 -30.71 -0.93 -25.02
N ILE A 136 -29.65 -1.24 -24.28
CA ILE A 136 -29.23 -0.50 -23.09
C ILE A 136 -28.14 0.48 -23.52
N ARG A 137 -28.32 1.75 -23.17
CA ARG A 137 -27.34 2.81 -23.41
C ARG A 137 -25.98 2.44 -22.78
N PRO A 138 -24.90 2.22 -23.56
CA PRO A 138 -23.61 1.76 -23.05
C PRO A 138 -22.97 2.70 -22.03
N GLU A 139 -23.24 4.00 -22.12
CA GLU A 139 -22.74 4.99 -21.16
C GLU A 139 -23.16 4.68 -19.70
N ARG A 140 -24.32 4.02 -19.51
CA ARG A 140 -24.82 3.63 -18.18
C ARG A 140 -23.89 2.61 -17.50
N PRO A 141 -23.71 1.38 -18.00
CA PRO A 141 -22.85 0.39 -17.36
C PRO A 141 -21.36 0.76 -17.46
N MET A 142 -20.89 1.38 -18.56
CA MET A 142 -19.48 1.68 -18.74
C MET A 142 -18.97 2.72 -17.73
N ALA A 143 -19.72 3.80 -17.50
CA ALA A 143 -19.32 4.82 -16.53
C ALA A 143 -19.30 4.26 -15.09
N ALA A 144 -20.34 3.51 -14.71
CA ALA A 144 -20.41 2.89 -13.39
C ALA A 144 -19.28 1.86 -13.19
N SER A 145 -18.92 1.10 -14.22
CA SER A 145 -17.84 0.11 -14.16
C SER A 145 -16.47 0.75 -13.98
N THR A 146 -16.19 1.84 -14.68
CA THR A 146 -14.92 2.58 -14.53
C THR A 146 -14.75 3.13 -13.13
N ILE A 147 -15.79 3.75 -12.55
CA ILE A 147 -15.73 4.26 -11.17
C ILE A 147 -15.61 3.13 -10.16
N SER A 148 -16.36 2.05 -10.33
CA SER A 148 -16.31 0.89 -9.44
C SER A 148 -14.94 0.21 -9.45
N SER A 149 -14.29 0.18 -10.61
CA SER A 149 -12.90 -0.26 -10.78
C SER A 149 -11.94 0.58 -9.94
N GLN A 150 -12.02 1.92 -10.03
CA GLN A 150 -11.15 2.79 -9.26
C GLN A 150 -11.38 2.68 -7.74
N LEU A 151 -12.64 2.55 -7.31
CA LEU A 151 -12.98 2.33 -5.89
C LEU A 151 -12.51 0.97 -5.38
N ALA A 152 -12.52 -0.06 -6.21
CA ALA A 152 -12.08 -1.41 -5.83
C ALA A 152 -10.59 -1.48 -5.47
N ILE A 153 -9.76 -0.53 -5.94
CA ILE A 153 -8.32 -0.51 -5.64
C ILE A 153 -8.07 -0.48 -4.13
N ILE A 154 -8.86 0.26 -3.34
CA ILE A 154 -8.71 0.33 -1.87
C ILE A 154 -9.32 -0.87 -1.12
N ALA A 155 -10.07 -1.72 -1.82
CA ALA A 155 -10.65 -2.96 -1.29
C ALA A 155 -9.81 -4.20 -1.63
N SER A 156 -8.75 -4.05 -2.42
CA SER A 156 -7.86 -5.15 -2.79
C SER A 156 -6.86 -5.46 -1.67
N PRO A 157 -6.63 -6.74 -1.33
CA PRO A 157 -5.61 -7.14 -0.35
C PRO A 157 -4.16 -6.93 -0.84
N VAL A 158 -3.99 -6.66 -2.14
CA VAL A 158 -2.70 -6.34 -2.76
C VAL A 158 -2.58 -4.84 -3.04
N SER A 159 -3.48 -4.04 -2.47
CA SER A 159 -3.50 -2.59 -2.61
C SER A 159 -2.33 -1.93 -1.90
N VAL A 160 -1.37 -1.43 -2.68
CA VAL A 160 -0.22 -0.71 -2.14
C VAL A 160 -0.66 0.51 -1.34
N ALA A 161 -1.63 1.28 -1.86
CA ALA A 161 -2.17 2.45 -1.15
C ALA A 161 -2.73 2.08 0.23
N GLY A 162 -3.51 1.00 0.33
CA GLY A 162 -4.06 0.53 1.60
C GLY A 162 -2.97 0.05 2.58
N VAL A 163 -1.98 -0.70 2.10
CA VAL A 163 -0.88 -1.19 2.95
C VAL A 163 0.00 -0.03 3.44
N SER A 164 0.29 0.94 2.57
CA SER A 164 1.07 2.13 2.92
C SER A 164 0.35 3.00 3.95
N MET A 165 -0.95 3.22 3.80
CA MET A 165 -1.76 3.95 4.78
C MET A 165 -1.70 3.28 6.16
N VAL A 166 -1.87 1.95 6.21
CA VAL A 166 -1.79 1.19 7.47
C VAL A 166 -0.38 1.27 8.08
N ALA A 167 0.67 1.20 7.25
CA ALA A 167 2.04 1.33 7.72
C ALA A 167 2.33 2.70 8.34
N ILE A 168 1.81 3.78 7.75
CA ILE A 168 1.96 5.14 8.27
C ILE A 168 1.20 5.30 9.59
N LEU A 169 -0.08 4.92 9.62
CA LEU A 169 -0.94 5.05 10.81
C LEU A 169 -0.40 4.26 12.01
N LEU A 170 -0.02 3.00 11.80
CA LEU A 170 0.56 2.18 12.87
C LEU A 170 1.99 2.61 13.24
N GLY A 171 2.71 3.24 12.30
CA GLY A 171 4.08 3.72 12.51
C GLY A 171 4.17 4.96 13.40
N GLN A 172 3.16 5.83 13.37
CA GLN A 172 3.11 7.06 14.17
C GLN A 172 2.63 6.84 15.63
N GLY A 173 2.34 5.59 16.02
CA GLY A 173 1.87 5.28 17.38
C GLY A 173 0.44 5.73 17.66
N VAL A 174 -0.32 6.11 16.62
CA VAL A 174 -1.74 6.45 16.74
C VAL A 174 -2.53 5.15 16.92
N HIS A 175 -2.90 4.86 18.17
CA HIS A 175 -3.78 3.76 18.49
C HIS A 175 -5.23 4.16 18.19
N ILE A 176 -5.76 3.69 17.06
CA ILE A 176 -7.19 3.79 16.75
C ILE A 176 -7.85 2.51 17.28
N GLU A 177 -8.82 2.65 18.20
CA GLU A 177 -9.57 1.50 18.72
C GLU A 177 -10.19 0.70 17.57
N GLY A 178 -9.94 -0.62 17.55
CA GLY A 178 -10.43 -1.52 16.49
C GLY A 178 -9.60 -1.51 15.19
N PHE A 179 -8.50 -0.76 15.11
CA PHE A 179 -7.63 -0.71 13.93
C PHE A 179 -6.18 -1.05 14.30
N SER A 180 -5.82 -2.32 14.09
CA SER A 180 -4.52 -2.88 14.51
C SER A 180 -3.74 -3.51 13.36
N THR A 181 -4.48 -3.90 12.31
CA THR A 181 -3.96 -4.72 11.23
C THR A 181 -4.58 -4.28 9.91
N TYR A 182 -3.88 -4.56 8.81
CA TYR A 182 -4.36 -4.30 7.46
C TYR A 182 -5.74 -4.93 7.17
N LEU A 183 -6.07 -6.04 7.83
CA LEU A 183 -7.38 -6.65 7.72
C LEU A 183 -8.51 -5.78 8.28
N ASP A 184 -8.25 -4.97 9.30
CA ASP A 184 -9.26 -4.06 9.86
C ASP A 184 -9.63 -2.97 8.84
N LEU A 185 -8.65 -2.54 8.01
CA LEU A 185 -8.93 -1.70 6.85
C LEU A 185 -9.81 -2.42 5.83
N LEU A 186 -9.49 -3.67 5.47
CA LEU A 186 -10.26 -4.43 4.47
C LEU A 186 -11.70 -4.74 4.93
N LYS A 187 -11.92 -4.99 6.23
CA LYS A 187 -13.26 -5.14 6.81
C LYS A 187 -14.12 -3.90 6.61
N LEU A 188 -13.51 -2.72 6.51
CA LEU A 188 -14.19 -1.47 6.22
C LEU A 188 -14.31 -1.21 4.71
N THR A 189 -13.21 -1.32 3.97
CA THR A 189 -13.14 -0.92 2.56
C THR A 189 -13.87 -1.88 1.63
N ILE A 190 -13.86 -3.20 1.88
CA ILE A 190 -14.56 -4.16 1.04
C ILE A 190 -16.09 -3.93 1.09
N PRO A 191 -16.76 -3.91 2.26
CA PRO A 191 -18.20 -3.67 2.31
C PRO A 191 -18.58 -2.26 1.83
N SER A 192 -17.84 -1.22 2.22
CA SER A 192 -18.16 0.16 1.82
C SER A 192 -18.06 0.38 0.31
N THR A 193 -16.98 -0.09 -0.32
CA THR A 193 -16.83 0.04 -1.79
C THR A 193 -17.83 -0.83 -2.54
N PHE A 194 -18.20 -2.01 -2.01
CA PHE A 194 -19.22 -2.86 -2.60
C PHE A 194 -20.60 -2.20 -2.56
N ILE A 195 -21.00 -1.64 -1.41
CA ILE A 195 -22.26 -0.89 -1.29
C ILE A 195 -22.26 0.34 -2.20
N GLY A 196 -21.15 1.08 -2.26
CA GLY A 196 -20.99 2.22 -3.17
C GLY A 196 -21.10 1.82 -4.65
N MET A 197 -20.54 0.67 -5.02
CA MET A 197 -20.67 0.09 -6.36
C MET A 197 -22.14 -0.28 -6.68
N LEU A 198 -22.87 -0.87 -5.73
CA LEU A 198 -24.29 -1.17 -5.92
C LEU A 198 -25.13 0.11 -6.06
N ALA A 199 -24.83 1.15 -5.27
CA ALA A 199 -25.49 2.43 -5.35
C ALA A 199 -25.26 3.12 -6.70
N ILE A 200 -24.01 3.17 -7.19
CA ILE A 200 -23.70 3.77 -8.49
C ILE A 200 -24.28 2.96 -9.65
N GLY A 201 -24.25 1.62 -9.57
CA GLY A 201 -24.86 0.75 -10.58
C GLY A 201 -26.37 0.94 -10.67
N THR A 202 -27.06 1.04 -9.53
CA THR A 202 -28.51 1.29 -9.45
C THR A 202 -28.87 2.67 -9.98
N TRP A 203 -28.15 3.71 -9.54
CA TRP A 203 -28.37 5.06 -10.02
C TRP A 203 -28.13 5.20 -11.53
N SER A 204 -27.11 4.51 -12.06
CA SER A 204 -26.76 4.58 -13.48
C SER A 204 -27.84 4.02 -14.41
N ILE A 205 -28.77 3.18 -13.92
CA ILE A 205 -29.93 2.71 -14.69
C ILE A 205 -30.79 3.88 -15.18
N PHE A 206 -30.89 4.94 -14.36
CA PHE A 206 -31.73 6.11 -14.63
C PHE A 206 -31.01 7.20 -15.43
N ARG A 207 -29.76 6.96 -15.85
CA ARG A 207 -28.94 7.97 -16.52
C ARG A 207 -29.26 8.09 -18.01
N GLY A 208 -29.73 9.27 -18.43
CA GLY A 208 -30.05 9.56 -19.83
C GLY A 208 -31.33 8.88 -20.33
N LYS A 209 -31.81 9.29 -21.52
CA LYS A 209 -32.99 8.67 -22.15
C LYS A 209 -32.67 7.26 -22.63
N ASP A 210 -33.66 6.38 -22.62
CA ASP A 210 -33.54 5.07 -23.26
C ASP A 210 -33.25 5.24 -24.77
N LEU A 211 -32.55 4.30 -25.38
CA LEU A 211 -32.05 4.45 -26.77
C LEU A 211 -33.18 4.60 -27.78
N ASP A 212 -34.31 3.93 -27.56
CA ASP A 212 -35.55 4.05 -28.34
C ASP A 212 -36.22 5.43 -28.23
N LYS A 213 -36.00 6.13 -27.11
CA LYS A 213 -36.59 7.45 -26.81
C LYS A 213 -35.63 8.61 -27.03
N ASP A 214 -34.40 8.35 -27.49
CA ASP A 214 -33.39 9.38 -27.72
C ASP A 214 -33.41 9.84 -29.20
N PRO A 215 -33.89 11.06 -29.50
CA PRO A 215 -33.97 11.57 -30.88
C PRO A 215 -32.62 11.60 -31.59
N GLU A 216 -31.54 11.98 -30.88
CA GLU A 216 -30.20 12.07 -31.48
C GLU A 216 -29.67 10.68 -31.84
N PHE A 217 -29.94 9.68 -30.99
CA PHE A 217 -29.56 8.30 -31.29
C PHE A 217 -30.38 7.72 -32.44
N GLN A 218 -31.70 7.99 -32.46
CA GLN A 218 -32.58 7.57 -33.54
C GLN A 218 -32.19 8.19 -34.89
N GLU A 219 -31.68 9.42 -34.90
CA GLU A 219 -31.14 10.05 -36.10
C GLU A 219 -29.85 9.38 -36.59
N LYS A 220 -28.93 9.09 -35.67
CA LYS A 220 -27.65 8.40 -35.97
C LYS A 220 -27.85 7.01 -36.57
N ILE A 221 -28.82 6.23 -36.08
CA ILE A 221 -29.05 4.87 -36.61
C ILE A 221 -29.80 4.83 -37.95
N LYS A 222 -30.33 5.96 -38.44
CA LYS A 222 -30.94 6.03 -39.78
C LYS A 222 -29.89 5.90 -40.87
N ASP A 223 -28.68 6.39 -40.62
CA ASP A 223 -27.53 6.17 -41.49
C ASP A 223 -27.07 4.71 -41.39
N PRO A 224 -27.13 3.93 -42.50
CA PRO A 224 -26.71 2.53 -42.51
C PRO A 224 -25.25 2.33 -42.11
N GLU A 225 -24.36 3.27 -42.43
CA GLU A 225 -22.94 3.18 -42.06
C GLU A 225 -22.76 3.35 -40.55
N GLN A 226 -23.40 4.36 -39.97
CA GLN A 226 -23.36 4.55 -38.51
C GLN A 226 -24.03 3.41 -37.76
N LYS A 227 -25.15 2.87 -38.26
CA LYS A 227 -25.80 1.70 -37.66
C LYS A 227 -24.86 0.49 -37.65
N LYS A 228 -24.14 0.24 -38.76
CA LYS A 228 -23.16 -0.84 -38.85
C LYS A 228 -21.96 -0.60 -37.93
N TYR A 229 -21.54 0.64 -37.75
CA TYR A 229 -20.48 1.00 -36.80
C TYR A 229 -20.91 0.75 -35.33
N ILE A 230 -22.13 1.16 -34.96
CA ILE A 230 -22.66 1.04 -33.59
C ILE A 230 -22.99 -0.41 -33.21
N TYR A 231 -23.59 -1.18 -34.12
CA TYR A 231 -24.04 -2.56 -33.88
C TYR A 231 -23.11 -3.63 -34.48
N GLY A 232 -21.96 -3.22 -35.03
CA GLY A 232 -21.03 -4.10 -35.73
C GLY A 232 -20.50 -5.25 -34.87
N GLU A 233 -19.82 -6.19 -35.51
CA GLU A 233 -19.23 -7.33 -34.79
C GLU A 233 -18.13 -6.87 -33.84
N SER A 234 -18.28 -7.23 -32.58
CA SER A 234 -17.24 -7.15 -31.58
C SER A 234 -16.58 -8.52 -31.42
N THR A 235 -15.26 -8.52 -31.25
CA THR A 235 -14.49 -9.74 -31.01
C THR A 235 -14.94 -10.37 -29.69
N THR A 236 -15.59 -11.53 -29.75
CA THR A 236 -16.07 -12.26 -28.56
C THR A 236 -15.10 -13.36 -28.15
N LEU A 237 -14.93 -13.56 -26.85
CA LEU A 237 -14.19 -14.69 -26.29
C LEU A 237 -15.12 -15.89 -26.03
N LEU A 238 -16.45 -15.73 -26.14
CA LEU A 238 -17.38 -16.86 -26.01
C LEU A 238 -17.18 -17.87 -27.15
N GLY A 239 -17.21 -19.15 -26.78
CA GLY A 239 -17.06 -20.26 -27.73
C GLY A 239 -15.60 -20.59 -28.09
N GLN A 240 -14.64 -19.72 -27.76
CA GLN A 240 -13.23 -20.03 -27.93
C GLN A 240 -12.75 -20.98 -26.82
N LYS A 241 -12.22 -22.15 -27.19
CA LYS A 241 -11.53 -23.04 -26.24
C LYS A 241 -10.15 -22.47 -25.94
N LEU A 242 -10.02 -21.76 -24.83
CA LEU A 242 -8.74 -21.24 -24.37
C LEU A 242 -7.79 -22.38 -23.99
N PRO A 243 -6.51 -22.33 -24.40
CA PRO A 243 -5.51 -23.32 -24.02
C PRO A 243 -5.43 -23.50 -22.49
N ARG A 244 -5.21 -24.74 -22.02
CA ARG A 244 -5.10 -25.05 -20.57
C ARG A 244 -4.04 -24.20 -19.87
N ILE A 245 -2.99 -23.81 -20.57
CA ILE A 245 -1.91 -23.00 -20.02
C ILE A 245 -2.38 -21.62 -19.52
N LYS A 246 -3.35 -21.00 -20.20
CA LYS A 246 -3.93 -19.72 -19.79
C LYS A 246 -4.67 -19.84 -18.46
N TRP A 247 -5.40 -20.94 -18.27
CA TRP A 247 -6.08 -21.25 -17.01
C TRP A 247 -5.11 -21.47 -15.86
N ILE A 248 -4.02 -22.19 -16.11
CA ILE A 248 -2.97 -22.42 -15.10
C ILE A 248 -2.36 -21.08 -14.66
N CYS A 249 -2.03 -20.19 -15.61
CA CYS A 249 -1.48 -18.87 -15.29
C CYS A 249 -2.45 -18.02 -14.47
N MET A 250 -3.75 -18.01 -14.83
CA MET A 250 -4.79 -17.36 -14.03
C MET A 250 -4.83 -17.89 -12.59
N TRP A 251 -4.84 -19.22 -12.42
CA TRP A 251 -4.89 -19.83 -11.08
C TRP A 251 -3.63 -19.59 -10.26
N ILE A 252 -2.44 -19.55 -10.87
CA ILE A 252 -1.19 -19.17 -10.19
C ILE A 252 -1.31 -17.75 -9.62
N PHE A 253 -1.80 -16.81 -10.42
CA PHE A 253 -1.97 -15.43 -10.00
C PHE A 253 -3.00 -15.31 -8.87
N LEU A 254 -4.17 -15.93 -9.01
CA LEU A 254 -5.21 -15.94 -7.97
C LEU A 254 -4.76 -16.62 -6.66
N ALA A 255 -4.04 -17.74 -6.76
CA ALA A 255 -3.48 -18.43 -5.60
C ALA A 255 -2.44 -17.55 -4.88
N THR A 256 -1.65 -16.78 -5.62
CA THR A 256 -0.69 -15.83 -5.06
C THR A 256 -1.40 -14.73 -4.29
N ILE A 257 -2.48 -14.15 -4.83
CA ILE A 257 -3.27 -13.12 -4.14
C ILE A 257 -3.89 -13.67 -2.86
N ALA A 258 -4.47 -14.87 -2.92
CA ALA A 258 -5.04 -15.53 -1.75
C ALA A 258 -3.96 -15.78 -0.68
N LEU A 259 -2.77 -16.25 -1.08
CA LEU A 259 -1.65 -16.47 -0.18
C LEU A 259 -1.17 -15.17 0.46
N VAL A 260 -1.03 -14.10 -0.32
CA VAL A 260 -0.66 -12.76 0.19
C VAL A 260 -1.71 -12.25 1.16
N ALA A 261 -3.01 -12.44 0.88
CA ALA A 261 -4.07 -12.05 1.81
C ALA A 261 -3.97 -12.82 3.14
N VAL A 262 -3.67 -14.12 3.10
CA VAL A 262 -3.45 -14.95 4.30
C VAL A 262 -2.21 -14.51 5.08
N LEU A 263 -1.10 -14.21 4.42
CA LEU A 263 0.12 -13.68 5.07
C LEU A 263 -0.07 -12.25 5.63
N GLY A 264 -0.98 -11.50 5.03
CA GLY A 264 -1.45 -10.21 5.54
C GLY A 264 -2.32 -10.35 6.79
N TYR A 265 -3.13 -11.41 6.87
CA TYR A 265 -3.96 -11.73 8.03
C TYR A 265 -3.11 -12.14 9.23
N GLU A 266 -2.26 -13.15 9.06
CA GLU A 266 -1.51 -13.73 10.17
C GLU A 266 -0.06 -13.26 10.15
N LYS A 267 0.28 -12.30 11.03
CA LYS A 267 1.63 -11.72 11.09
C LYS A 267 2.68 -12.79 11.46
N SER A 268 2.31 -13.83 12.21
CA SER A 268 3.21 -14.90 12.63
C SER A 268 3.69 -15.82 11.50
N LEU A 269 2.92 -15.96 10.41
CA LEU A 269 3.33 -16.74 9.23
C LEU A 269 4.49 -16.10 8.47
N ARG A 270 4.71 -14.79 8.65
CA ARG A 270 5.79 -14.06 8.01
C ARG A 270 7.09 -14.28 8.78
N PRO A 271 8.21 -14.60 8.10
CA PRO A 271 9.51 -14.77 8.73
C PRO A 271 9.85 -13.57 9.61
N ALA A 272 10.42 -13.83 10.78
CA ALA A 272 10.83 -12.80 11.70
C ALA A 272 12.33 -12.91 11.95
N TRP A 273 12.99 -11.76 12.03
CA TRP A 273 14.39 -11.68 12.37
C TRP A 273 14.54 -10.88 13.65
N THR A 274 15.33 -11.40 14.58
CA THR A 274 15.78 -10.67 15.76
C THR A 274 17.05 -9.93 15.39
N LYS A 275 16.97 -8.60 15.33
CA LYS A 275 18.14 -7.73 15.10
C LYS A 275 18.46 -6.96 16.37
N ASN A 276 19.75 -6.69 16.57
CA ASN A 276 20.22 -5.71 17.53
C ASN A 276 19.94 -4.33 16.94
N VAL A 277 18.96 -3.63 17.50
CA VAL A 277 18.64 -2.25 17.12
C VAL A 277 19.21 -1.29 18.17
N PRO A 278 19.56 -0.04 17.81
CA PRO A 278 19.97 0.97 18.77
C PRO A 278 18.90 1.15 19.84
N GLY A 279 19.30 1.07 21.11
CA GLY A 279 18.43 1.23 22.26
C GLY A 279 18.94 0.41 23.45
N LYS A 280 18.52 0.76 24.66
CA LYS A 280 19.15 0.22 25.86
C LYS A 280 18.53 -1.10 26.32
N SER A 281 19.39 -2.08 26.58
CA SER A 281 19.00 -3.31 27.27
C SER A 281 19.93 -3.62 28.44
N VAL A 282 19.37 -4.23 29.49
CA VAL A 282 20.12 -4.73 30.64
C VAL A 282 20.15 -6.24 30.55
N GLU A 283 21.33 -6.79 30.34
CA GLU A 283 21.59 -8.23 30.35
C GLU A 283 22.16 -8.64 31.71
N ILE A 284 21.59 -9.70 32.28
CA ILE A 284 22.09 -10.36 33.49
C ILE A 284 22.82 -11.62 33.04
N ILE A 285 24.12 -11.69 33.31
CA ILE A 285 25.02 -12.74 32.83
C ILE A 285 25.51 -13.58 34.01
N VAL A 286 25.32 -14.90 33.93
CA VAL A 286 25.90 -15.92 34.83
C VAL A 286 26.85 -16.78 33.98
N ASP A 287 28.09 -16.99 34.42
CA ASP A 287 29.08 -17.83 33.74
C ASP A 287 29.23 -17.56 32.22
N LYS A 288 29.30 -16.27 31.84
CA LYS A 288 29.38 -15.79 30.45
C LYS A 288 28.17 -16.09 29.56
N LYS A 289 27.05 -16.57 30.13
CA LYS A 289 25.77 -16.76 29.42
C LYS A 289 24.72 -15.75 29.92
N THR A 290 24.03 -15.08 29.00
CA THR A 290 22.92 -14.18 29.34
C THR A 290 21.73 -15.01 29.84
N VAL A 291 21.40 -14.88 31.13
CA VAL A 291 20.30 -15.60 31.79
C VAL A 291 18.99 -14.80 31.70
N LYS A 292 19.07 -13.47 31.70
CA LYS A 292 17.89 -12.59 31.59
C LYS A 292 18.27 -11.32 30.82
N ASN A 293 17.40 -10.88 29.91
CA ASN A 293 17.58 -9.64 29.15
C ASN A 293 16.32 -8.77 29.35
N ILE A 294 16.52 -7.55 29.83
CA ILE A 294 15.49 -6.55 30.07
C ILE A 294 15.66 -5.44 29.05
N THR A 295 14.74 -5.38 28.08
CA THR A 295 14.71 -4.33 27.06
C THR A 295 13.96 -3.09 27.55
N ILE A 296 14.58 -1.93 27.48
CA ILE A 296 14.02 -0.67 27.99
C ILE A 296 13.40 0.09 26.81
N LYS A 297 12.06 0.16 26.78
CA LYS A 297 11.32 0.74 25.65
C LYS A 297 11.30 2.27 25.65
N ASP A 298 11.30 2.90 26.83
CA ASP A 298 11.24 4.35 27.02
C ASP A 298 11.77 4.71 28.43
N GLY A 299 12.25 5.95 28.62
CA GLY A 299 12.61 6.50 29.94
C GLY A 299 14.12 6.73 30.19
N GLN A 300 14.56 6.67 31.45
CA GLN A 300 15.96 6.90 31.85
C GLN A 300 16.56 5.68 32.52
N VAL A 301 17.80 5.36 32.16
CA VAL A 301 18.60 4.32 32.80
C VAL A 301 19.68 5.00 33.62
N ILE A 302 19.62 4.81 34.94
CA ILE A 302 20.65 5.27 35.86
C ILE A 302 21.47 4.06 36.26
N SER A 303 22.76 4.06 35.92
CA SER A 303 23.68 2.97 36.26
C SER A 303 24.75 3.50 37.21
N MET A 304 25.02 2.79 38.31
CA MET A 304 26.06 3.15 39.29
C MET A 304 27.30 2.27 39.09
N VAL A 305 28.48 2.89 39.07
CA VAL A 305 29.80 2.24 39.06
C VAL A 305 30.57 2.77 40.27
N ASP A 306 31.48 1.98 40.86
CA ASP A 306 32.32 2.39 42.00
C ASP A 306 32.97 3.77 41.73
N GLY A 307 32.45 4.81 42.42
CA GLY A 307 32.93 6.18 42.34
C GLY A 307 32.16 7.16 41.44
N GLY A 308 31.02 6.78 40.81
CA GLY A 308 30.22 7.76 40.05
C GLY A 308 28.87 7.28 39.49
N LYS A 309 27.96 8.25 39.27
CA LYS A 309 26.61 8.05 38.71
C LYS A 309 26.64 8.26 37.19
N VAL A 310 26.29 7.22 36.41
CA VAL A 310 26.13 7.33 34.95
C VAL A 310 24.64 7.37 34.63
N VAL A 311 24.12 8.58 34.39
CA VAL A 311 22.77 8.78 33.85
C VAL A 311 22.87 8.75 32.34
N SER A 312 22.14 7.87 31.66
CA SER A 312 22.00 8.02 30.22
C SER A 312 20.61 7.70 29.72
N ASN A 313 20.07 8.67 28.99
CA ASN A 313 18.72 8.70 28.47
C ASN A 313 18.57 7.65 27.35
N VAL A 314 17.43 6.99 27.22
CA VAL A 314 17.24 5.90 26.21
C VAL A 314 17.43 6.41 24.77
N LYS A 315 17.32 7.73 24.53
CA LYS A 315 17.54 8.39 23.24
C LYS A 315 18.98 8.87 22.99
N GLU A 316 19.86 8.84 23.99
CA GLU A 316 21.26 9.29 23.84
C GLU A 316 22.24 8.12 24.06
N SER A 317 22.96 7.76 23.00
CA SER A 317 23.96 6.69 23.00
C SER A 317 25.31 7.24 23.49
N LYS A 318 25.65 6.99 24.75
CA LYS A 318 26.94 7.36 25.35
C LYS A 318 27.46 6.36 26.40
N ALA A 319 27.09 5.09 26.37
CA ALA A 319 27.75 4.09 27.21
C ALA A 319 28.80 3.33 26.39
N LYS A 320 30.05 3.32 26.87
CA LYS A 320 31.04 2.37 26.33
C LYS A 320 30.59 0.96 26.74
N ASP A 321 30.40 0.08 25.77
CA ASP A 321 30.20 -1.35 26.02
C ASP A 321 31.34 -1.87 26.93
N ALA A 322 30.97 -2.64 27.97
CA ALA A 322 31.85 -3.36 28.91
C ALA A 322 32.21 -2.72 30.28
N THR A 323 31.28 -1.99 30.93
CA THR A 323 31.41 -1.70 32.37
C THR A 323 30.52 -2.64 33.20
N LYS A 324 31.07 -3.25 34.27
CA LYS A 324 30.26 -3.96 35.27
C LYS A 324 29.57 -2.91 36.15
N PHE A 325 28.25 -3.00 36.33
CA PHE A 325 27.48 -2.04 37.11
C PHE A 325 27.04 -2.64 38.44
N ASN A 326 27.10 -1.83 39.51
CA ASN A 326 26.71 -2.24 40.87
C ASN A 326 25.19 -2.17 41.07
N SER A 327 24.55 -1.18 40.44
CA SER A 327 23.09 -1.10 40.38
C SER A 327 22.62 -0.40 39.10
N VAL A 328 21.42 -0.76 38.65
CA VAL A 328 20.72 -0.16 37.52
C VAL A 328 19.28 0.13 37.92
N GLU A 329 18.89 1.39 37.85
CA GLU A 329 17.52 1.85 38.07
C GLU A 329 16.89 2.26 36.74
N ILE A 330 15.69 1.75 36.49
CA ILE A 330 14.92 2.00 35.27
C ILE A 330 13.74 2.90 35.63
N TYR A 331 13.67 4.07 35.01
CA TYR A 331 12.60 5.05 35.20
C TYR A 331 11.73 5.14 33.95
N ASP A 332 10.42 5.29 34.14
CA ASP A 332 9.46 5.55 33.06
C ASP A 332 9.52 7.02 32.57
N LYS A 333 8.76 7.38 31.52
CA LYS A 333 8.64 8.75 30.96
C LYS A 333 8.32 9.83 32.00
N ASP A 334 7.60 9.45 33.06
CA ASP A 334 7.21 10.34 34.18
C ASP A 334 8.22 10.35 35.34
N LYS A 335 9.44 9.82 35.16
CA LYS A 335 10.49 9.68 36.19
C LYS A 335 10.08 8.84 37.41
N LYS A 336 9.11 7.94 37.26
CA LYS A 336 8.78 6.94 38.29
C LYS A 336 9.66 5.71 38.14
N LEU A 337 10.22 5.23 39.25
CA LEU A 337 11.03 4.02 39.30
C LEU A 337 10.14 2.82 38.98
N THR A 338 10.47 2.09 37.91
CA THR A 338 9.72 0.89 37.49
C THR A 338 10.43 -0.38 37.93
N GLN A 339 11.76 -0.40 37.83
CA GLN A 339 12.58 -1.55 38.19
C GLN A 339 13.92 -1.09 38.77
N SER A 340 14.37 -1.77 39.82
CA SER A 340 15.71 -1.61 40.38
C SER A 340 16.44 -2.95 40.31
N ILE A 341 17.68 -2.93 39.86
CA ILE A 341 18.52 -4.11 39.70
C ILE A 341 19.79 -3.85 40.50
N VAL A 342 20.05 -4.63 41.54
CA VAL A 342 21.19 -4.42 42.45
C VAL A 342 22.04 -5.67 42.51
N SER A 343 23.36 -5.51 42.36
CA SER A 343 24.34 -6.57 42.58
C SER A 343 24.75 -6.57 44.05
N GLN A 344 24.41 -7.62 44.80
CA GLN A 344 24.71 -7.77 46.23
C GLN A 344 25.30 -9.16 46.49
N ASP A 345 26.48 -9.21 47.10
CA ASP A 345 27.17 -10.44 47.53
C ASP A 345 27.32 -11.53 46.45
N GLY A 346 27.59 -11.13 45.19
CA GLY A 346 27.74 -12.05 44.05
C GLY A 346 26.43 -12.43 43.36
N ASN A 347 25.29 -11.96 43.87
CA ASN A 347 23.95 -12.20 43.30
C ASN A 347 23.36 -10.91 42.74
N VAL A 348 22.51 -11.01 41.71
CA VAL A 348 21.75 -9.88 41.16
C VAL A 348 20.30 -10.00 41.61
N VAL A 349 19.83 -8.99 42.35
CA VAL A 349 18.43 -8.88 42.80
C VAL A 349 17.69 -7.89 41.90
N ILE A 350 16.60 -8.36 41.28
CA ILE A 350 15.72 -7.56 40.43
C ILE A 350 14.45 -7.27 41.23
N THR A 351 14.21 -6.02 41.57
CA THR A 351 13.01 -5.55 42.27
C THR A 351 12.09 -4.82 41.30
N THR A 352 10.86 -5.32 41.14
CA THR A 352 9.80 -4.70 40.32
C THR A 352 8.58 -4.48 41.22
N GLY A 353 8.37 -3.25 41.70
CA GLY A 353 7.37 -2.97 42.75
C GLY A 353 7.68 -3.75 44.03
N ASP A 354 6.72 -4.51 44.55
CA ASP A 354 6.86 -5.30 45.80
C ASP A 354 7.47 -6.70 45.59
N LYS A 355 7.84 -7.07 44.36
CA LYS A 355 8.39 -8.40 44.03
C LYS A 355 9.89 -8.32 43.74
N SER A 356 10.66 -9.16 44.42
CA SER A 356 12.12 -9.27 44.23
C SER A 356 12.50 -10.68 43.79
N GLU A 357 13.29 -10.79 42.72
CA GLU A 357 13.87 -12.05 42.22
C GLU A 357 15.39 -11.98 42.35
N SER A 358 16.02 -12.98 42.98
CA SER A 358 17.47 -13.06 43.13
C SER A 358 18.06 -14.11 42.19
N ILE A 359 19.10 -13.74 41.46
CA ILE A 359 19.85 -14.62 40.56
C ILE A 359 21.27 -14.75 41.09
N ALA A 360 21.68 -15.98 41.43
CA ALA A 360 22.99 -16.24 42.02
C ALA A 360 24.13 -16.18 40.99
N ASN A 361 25.32 -15.73 41.42
CA ASN A 361 26.55 -15.64 40.59
C ASN A 361 26.39 -14.82 39.29
N ALA A 362 25.65 -13.72 39.38
CA ALA A 362 25.24 -12.94 38.22
C ALA A 362 25.97 -11.59 38.15
N SER A 363 26.13 -11.06 36.94
CA SER A 363 26.68 -9.73 36.68
C SER A 363 25.76 -8.94 35.76
N ILE A 364 25.67 -7.62 35.97
CA ILE A 364 24.82 -6.72 35.21
C ILE A 364 25.64 -6.09 34.08
N VAL A 365 25.17 -6.23 32.84
CA VAL A 365 25.75 -5.59 31.66
C VAL A 365 24.68 -4.76 30.96
N VAL A 366 24.90 -3.46 30.85
CA VAL A 366 24.05 -2.58 30.04
C VAL A 366 24.62 -2.54 28.62
N LYS A 367 23.77 -2.81 27.63
CA LYS A 367 24.10 -2.68 26.20
C LYS A 367 23.29 -1.54 25.60
N ASP A 368 23.93 -0.80 24.69
CA ASP A 368 23.28 0.23 23.87
C ASP A 368 22.55 -0.36 22.65
N THR A 369 22.41 -1.68 22.61
CA THR A 369 21.56 -2.38 21.64
C THR A 369 20.51 -3.23 22.33
N MET A 370 19.34 -3.32 21.72
CA MET A 370 18.24 -4.15 22.18
C MET A 370 17.80 -5.11 21.08
N LYS A 371 17.46 -6.33 21.49
CA LYS A 371 16.97 -7.36 20.59
C LYS A 371 15.52 -7.05 20.23
N LYS A 372 15.28 -6.61 18.99
CA LYS A 372 13.94 -6.40 18.46
C LYS A 372 13.64 -7.47 17.41
N THR A 373 12.66 -8.31 17.70
CA THR A 373 12.10 -9.24 16.71
C THR A 373 11.09 -8.48 15.87
N THR A 374 11.33 -8.42 14.56
CA THR A 374 10.43 -7.76 13.61
C THR A 374 10.10 -8.73 12.49
N ASN A 375 8.81 -8.96 12.25
CA ASN A 375 8.31 -9.78 11.15
C ASN A 375 8.52 -9.06 9.81
N LEU A 376 8.65 -9.84 8.73
CA LEU A 376 8.77 -9.32 7.36
C LEU A 376 7.66 -8.31 7.06
N ASN A 377 8.00 -7.15 6.51
CA ASN A 377 7.02 -6.12 6.14
C ASN A 377 6.03 -6.67 5.09
N MET A 378 4.76 -6.27 5.18
CA MET A 378 3.73 -6.62 4.21
C MET A 378 4.07 -6.11 2.81
N VAL A 379 4.65 -4.90 2.72
CA VAL A 379 5.16 -4.31 1.47
C VAL A 379 6.14 -5.27 0.77
N LEU A 380 7.14 -5.76 1.50
CA LEU A 380 8.13 -6.71 1.00
C LEU A 380 7.51 -8.08 0.68
N THR A 381 6.54 -8.52 1.49
CA THR A 381 5.81 -9.77 1.25
C THR A 381 5.10 -9.73 -0.10
N ILE A 382 4.37 -8.64 -0.39
CA ILE A 382 3.71 -8.44 -1.69
C ILE A 382 4.72 -8.48 -2.83
N GLN A 383 5.84 -7.75 -2.71
CA GLN A 383 6.88 -7.73 -3.75
C GLN A 383 7.42 -9.12 -4.07
N ILE A 384 7.79 -9.89 -3.04
CA ILE A 384 8.35 -11.24 -3.19
C ILE A 384 7.35 -12.16 -3.90
N PHE A 385 6.10 -12.20 -3.44
CA PHE A 385 5.10 -13.13 -3.98
C PHE A 385 4.61 -12.72 -5.37
N MET A 386 4.50 -11.42 -5.67
CA MET A 386 4.12 -10.96 -7.01
C MET A 386 5.20 -11.25 -8.05
N LEU A 387 6.47 -11.03 -7.70
CA LEU A 387 7.58 -11.42 -8.58
C LEU A 387 7.70 -12.93 -8.73
N LEU A 388 7.43 -13.70 -7.67
CA LEU A 388 7.35 -15.15 -7.74
C LEU A 388 6.24 -15.61 -8.71
N ALA A 389 5.04 -15.05 -8.60
CA ALA A 389 3.93 -15.37 -9.50
C ALA A 389 4.26 -15.04 -10.95
N ALA A 390 4.84 -13.86 -11.21
CA ALA A 390 5.31 -13.48 -12.54
C ALA A 390 6.33 -14.49 -13.08
N SER A 391 7.29 -14.88 -12.25
CA SER A 391 8.35 -15.85 -12.62
C SER A 391 7.76 -17.22 -12.95
N ILE A 392 6.88 -17.76 -12.11
CA ILE A 392 6.23 -19.06 -12.33
C ILE A 392 5.37 -19.01 -13.60
N MET A 393 4.54 -17.97 -13.78
CA MET A 393 3.71 -17.82 -14.98
C MET A 393 4.58 -17.74 -16.24
N MET A 394 5.69 -16.99 -16.21
CA MET A 394 6.60 -16.89 -17.35
C MET A 394 7.26 -18.24 -17.69
N ILE A 395 7.74 -18.98 -16.68
CA ILE A 395 8.35 -20.31 -16.87
C ILE A 395 7.33 -21.30 -17.44
N VAL A 396 6.13 -21.35 -16.84
CA VAL A 396 5.10 -22.31 -17.20
C VAL A 396 4.55 -22.04 -18.61
N SER A 397 4.30 -20.78 -18.95
CA SER A 397 3.73 -20.40 -20.25
C SER A 397 4.74 -20.31 -21.40
N GLY A 398 6.04 -20.19 -21.11
CA GLY A 398 7.08 -20.00 -22.12
C GLY A 398 7.01 -18.67 -22.86
N ILE A 399 6.34 -17.65 -22.30
CA ILE A 399 6.26 -16.33 -22.94
C ILE A 399 7.62 -15.62 -22.98
N LYS A 400 7.84 -14.84 -24.04
CA LYS A 400 9.02 -13.99 -24.15
C LYS A 400 8.88 -12.78 -23.23
N ALA A 401 9.92 -12.46 -22.45
CA ALA A 401 9.93 -11.33 -21.52
C ALA A 401 9.54 -10.00 -22.18
N GLY A 402 9.94 -9.78 -23.43
CA GLY A 402 9.60 -8.58 -24.20
C GLY A 402 8.09 -8.37 -24.42
N ASN A 403 7.26 -9.40 -24.31
CA ASN A 403 5.80 -9.27 -24.42
C ASN A 403 5.16 -8.66 -23.17
N ILE A 404 5.83 -8.76 -22.01
CA ILE A 404 5.35 -8.19 -20.74
C ILE A 404 5.43 -6.66 -20.83
N ALA A 405 6.57 -6.12 -21.30
CA ALA A 405 6.80 -4.68 -21.37
C ALA A 405 5.98 -3.95 -22.46
N LYS A 406 5.43 -4.68 -23.43
CA LYS A 406 4.68 -4.13 -24.56
C LYS A 406 3.17 -4.04 -24.33
N ASN A 407 2.67 -4.61 -23.24
CA ASN A 407 1.23 -4.64 -23.00
C ASN A 407 0.73 -3.39 -22.26
N GLU A 408 -0.57 -3.16 -22.39
CA GLU A 408 -1.22 -1.94 -21.88
C GLU A 408 -1.16 -1.83 -20.35
N ILE A 409 -1.24 -2.95 -19.61
CA ILE A 409 -1.14 -2.94 -18.15
C ILE A 409 0.24 -2.47 -17.70
N PHE A 410 1.32 -2.91 -18.36
CA PHE A 410 2.67 -2.44 -18.06
C PHE A 410 2.80 -0.95 -18.34
N HIS A 411 2.39 -0.49 -19.53
CA HIS A 411 2.47 0.93 -19.90
C HIS A 411 1.68 1.84 -18.95
N SER A 412 0.44 1.48 -18.63
CA SER A 412 -0.38 2.18 -17.65
C SER A 412 0.27 2.19 -16.27
N GLY A 413 0.80 1.05 -15.81
CA GLY A 413 1.47 0.94 -14.53
C GLY A 413 2.70 1.85 -14.43
N MET A 414 3.50 1.93 -15.50
CA MET A 414 4.65 2.84 -15.56
C MET A 414 4.24 4.31 -15.51
N ILE A 415 3.13 4.69 -16.14
CA ILE A 415 2.57 6.06 -16.03
C ILE A 415 2.20 6.38 -14.58
N ALA A 416 1.54 5.45 -13.89
CA ALA A 416 1.15 5.62 -12.48
C ALA A 416 2.37 5.71 -11.55
N LEU A 417 3.41 4.92 -11.79
CA LEU A 417 4.67 4.97 -11.05
C LEU A 417 5.34 6.35 -11.13
N VAL A 418 5.45 6.89 -12.35
CA VAL A 418 6.03 8.24 -12.57
C VAL A 418 5.18 9.31 -11.88
N ALA A 419 3.85 9.21 -11.98
CA ALA A 419 2.92 10.13 -11.33
C ALA A 419 3.13 10.18 -9.82
N ILE A 420 3.18 9.00 -9.18
CA ILE A 420 3.35 8.88 -7.73
C ILE A 420 4.73 9.35 -7.31
N TYR A 421 5.78 9.02 -8.05
CA TYR A 421 7.15 9.41 -7.70
C TYR A 421 7.29 10.93 -7.55
N GLY A 422 6.85 11.70 -8.54
CA GLY A 422 6.93 13.16 -8.51
C GLY A 422 6.02 13.80 -7.46
N ILE A 423 4.75 13.39 -7.43
CA ILE A 423 3.75 13.99 -6.54
C ILE A 423 4.03 13.68 -5.08
N SER A 424 4.27 12.41 -4.76
CA SER A 424 4.49 12.00 -3.37
C SER A 424 5.73 12.68 -2.79
N TRP A 425 6.80 12.79 -3.57
CA TRP A 425 8.03 13.43 -3.10
C TRP A 425 7.84 14.94 -2.88
N MET A 426 7.15 15.62 -3.80
CA MET A 426 6.82 17.04 -3.65
C MET A 426 5.91 17.28 -2.43
N ALA A 427 4.86 16.47 -2.27
CA ALA A 427 3.94 16.58 -1.13
C ALA A 427 4.65 16.30 0.20
N GLU A 428 5.42 15.23 0.28
CA GLU A 428 6.17 14.84 1.48
C GLU A 428 7.14 15.94 1.90
N THR A 429 7.84 16.58 0.94
CA THR A 429 8.76 17.69 1.21
C THR A 429 8.05 18.87 1.87
N MET A 430 6.85 19.23 1.41
CA MET A 430 6.08 20.33 1.99
C MET A 430 5.53 19.96 3.37
N PHE A 431 4.88 18.79 3.50
CA PHE A 431 4.25 18.39 4.75
C PHE A 431 5.26 18.12 5.87
N THR A 432 6.40 17.49 5.56
CA THR A 432 7.44 17.24 6.56
C THR A 432 7.99 18.54 7.14
N ALA A 433 8.13 19.58 6.32
CA ALA A 433 8.61 20.89 6.76
C ALA A 433 7.64 21.62 7.72
N HIS A 434 6.37 21.22 7.77
CA HIS A 434 5.33 21.89 8.57
C HIS A 434 4.62 20.93 9.53
N ILE A 435 5.21 19.75 9.80
CA ILE A 435 4.55 18.70 10.58
C ILE A 435 4.35 19.08 12.04
N GLU A 436 5.14 20.01 12.58
CA GLU A 436 4.98 20.54 13.95
C GLU A 436 3.86 21.59 14.05
N MET A 437 3.43 22.15 12.91
CA MET A 437 2.34 23.11 12.83
C MET A 437 0.96 22.44 12.68
N LEU A 438 0.92 21.23 12.12
CA LEU A 438 -0.28 20.43 11.83
C LEU A 438 -0.63 19.51 13.02
#